data_AF-A0A347AE35-F1
#
_entry.id   AF-A0A347AE35-F1
#
_cell.length_a   1.000
_cell.length_b   1.000
_cell.length_c   1.000
_cell.angle_alpha   90.00
_cell.angle_beta   90.00
_cell.angle_gamma   90.00
#
_symmetry.space_group_name_H-M   'P 1'
#
loop_
_entity.id
_entity.type
_entity.pdbx_description
1 polymer ?
#
loop_
_entity_poly.entity_id
_entity_poly.type
_entity_poly.pdbx_seq_one_letter_code
_entity_poly.pdbx_strand_id
1 'polypeptide(L)'
;MKKWIVMLLILFTIAAPIYGASGFAITYGEATNANSQWKNSVTNYFQSQTDKDLKEATIKIITASEVNTVAQSITGLTYTPDKIVSCALVDLSYNQGINIVVDKSKITVVTPKMYANALKSTGIENGYVVVTSPVPASGESALTGVLKSYEMAVGETIPEDAKKAATEELYLQTQVVNQTGQNPDTIANLFEKVKNEVQNQNLQDPAQIKIIVVNIAANMNINLTDDQAQQIADSIANTQKAQGNLTEFKQKLQDVTQQVSGSQGILDQIMGYLQWAFDYISNLIFGGN
;
A
#
# COMPACT_ATOMS: atom_id res chain seq x y z
N MET A 1 16.34 52.39 11.70
CA MET A 1 17.12 51.26 11.15
C MET A 1 17.27 50.18 12.24
N LYS A 2 16.28 49.29 12.39
CA LYS A 2 16.28 48.19 13.39
C LYS A 2 15.08 47.23 13.19
N LYS A 3 14.78 46.84 11.95
CA LYS A 3 13.67 45.91 11.64
C LYS A 3 14.02 44.82 10.60
N TRP A 4 15.28 44.66 10.23
CA TRP A 4 15.69 43.80 9.10
C TRP A 4 16.79 42.78 9.44
N ILE A 5 16.88 42.34 10.70
CA ILE A 5 17.87 41.31 11.12
C ILE A 5 17.20 40.29 12.07
N VAL A 6 16.02 39.78 11.70
CA VAL A 6 15.40 38.62 12.41
C VAL A 6 14.95 37.54 11.42
N MET A 7 15.43 37.58 10.17
CA MET A 7 15.07 36.61 9.13
C MET A 7 16.30 35.83 8.68
N LEU A 8 16.99 35.15 9.62
CA LEU A 8 18.04 34.18 9.28
C LEU A 8 18.39 33.28 10.48
N LEU A 9 17.42 32.50 10.91
CA LEU A 9 17.66 31.30 11.70
C LEU A 9 16.71 30.21 11.18
N ILE A 10 16.93 29.84 9.91
CA ILE A 10 16.42 28.59 9.37
C ILE A 10 17.18 27.49 10.10
N LEU A 11 16.46 26.91 11.06
CA LEU A 11 16.81 25.71 11.78
C LEU A 11 17.18 24.64 10.75
N PHE A 12 18.44 24.21 10.75
CA PHE A 12 18.91 23.02 10.04
C PHE A 12 18.26 21.81 10.71
N THR A 13 16.98 21.58 10.40
CA THR A 13 16.33 20.29 10.66
C THR A 13 16.93 19.31 9.65
N ILE A 14 17.33 18.16 10.15
CA ILE A 14 17.83 17.06 9.36
C ILE A 14 16.75 16.76 8.31
N ALA A 15 17.01 17.09 7.06
CA ALA A 15 16.11 16.81 5.96
C ALA A 15 16.08 15.28 5.76
N ALA A 16 15.17 14.61 6.44
CA ALA A 16 14.57 13.43 5.84
C ALA A 16 13.93 13.89 4.52
N PRO A 17 14.10 13.16 3.40
CA PRO A 17 13.47 13.54 2.15
C PRO A 17 11.96 13.67 2.39
N ILE A 18 11.45 14.89 2.29
CA ILE A 18 10.02 15.15 2.20
C ILE A 18 9.62 14.60 0.84
N TYR A 19 9.14 13.36 0.79
CA TYR A 19 8.47 12.84 -0.39
C TYR A 19 7.22 13.71 -0.58
N GLY A 20 7.23 14.59 -1.58
CA GLY A 20 6.04 15.36 -1.91
C GLY A 20 4.91 14.40 -2.25
N ALA A 21 3.81 14.44 -1.49
CA ALA A 21 2.67 13.58 -1.72
C ALA A 21 2.09 13.86 -3.12
N SER A 22 2.32 12.94 -4.05
CA SER A 22 1.81 13.03 -5.43
C SER A 22 0.45 12.35 -5.58
N GLY A 23 0.07 11.50 -4.63
CA GLY A 23 -1.08 10.60 -4.76
C GLY A 23 -0.95 9.57 -5.89
N PHE A 24 0.16 9.56 -6.63
CA PHE A 24 0.41 8.69 -7.76
C PHE A 24 1.88 8.26 -7.77
N ALA A 25 2.13 6.96 -7.65
CA ALA A 25 3.46 6.43 -7.45
C ALA A 25 3.68 5.10 -8.17
N ILE A 26 4.91 4.88 -8.63
CA ILE A 26 5.34 3.63 -9.30
C ILE A 26 6.62 3.12 -8.64
N THR A 27 6.67 1.82 -8.44
CA THR A 27 7.88 1.11 -8.04
C THR A 27 8.30 0.10 -9.10
N TYR A 28 9.58 0.13 -9.44
CA TYR A 28 10.22 -0.89 -10.27
C TYR A 28 11.15 -1.73 -9.42
N GLY A 29 11.09 -3.06 -9.55
CA GLY A 29 12.13 -3.92 -9.00
C GLY A 29 13.49 -3.62 -9.63
N GLU A 30 14.56 -3.70 -8.84
CA GLU A 30 15.93 -3.40 -9.28
C GLU A 30 16.34 -4.14 -10.56
N ALA A 31 16.06 -5.45 -10.66
CA ALA A 31 16.35 -6.24 -11.86
C ALA A 31 15.53 -5.78 -13.06
N THR A 32 14.26 -5.44 -12.85
CA THR A 32 13.37 -4.89 -13.88
C THR A 32 13.88 -3.55 -14.38
N ASN A 33 14.32 -2.66 -13.49
CA ASN A 33 14.82 -1.35 -13.86
C ASN A 33 16.17 -1.44 -14.61
N ALA A 34 17.03 -2.38 -14.23
CA ALA A 34 18.34 -2.58 -14.87
C ALA A 34 18.24 -3.11 -16.32
N ASN A 35 17.13 -3.75 -16.69
CA ASN A 35 16.87 -4.25 -18.03
C ASN A 35 15.86 -3.35 -18.78
N SER A 36 16.32 -2.63 -19.81
CA SER A 36 15.49 -1.68 -20.54
C SER A 36 14.26 -2.31 -21.21
N GLN A 37 14.36 -3.55 -21.72
CA GLN A 37 13.21 -4.25 -22.31
C GLN A 37 12.17 -4.60 -21.25
N TRP A 38 12.61 -5.07 -20.08
CA TRP A 38 11.73 -5.38 -18.97
C TRP A 38 11.04 -4.13 -18.43
N LYS A 39 11.81 -3.05 -18.20
CA LYS A 39 11.26 -1.76 -17.78
C LYS A 39 10.22 -1.24 -18.76
N ASN A 40 10.49 -1.29 -20.07
CA ASN A 40 9.55 -0.86 -21.09
C ASN A 40 8.28 -1.73 -21.10
N SER A 41 8.41 -3.06 -20.98
CA SER A 41 7.25 -3.96 -20.91
C SER A 41 6.35 -3.63 -19.73
N VAL A 42 6.93 -3.41 -18.54
CA VAL A 42 6.16 -3.05 -17.33
C VAL A 42 5.55 -1.65 -17.45
N THR A 43 6.31 -0.68 -17.98
CA THR A 43 5.81 0.70 -18.20
C THR A 43 4.61 0.70 -19.13
N ASN A 44 4.68 -0.04 -20.24
CA ASN A 44 3.56 -0.18 -21.19
C ASN A 44 2.35 -0.87 -20.54
N TYR A 45 2.58 -1.89 -19.72
CA TYR A 45 1.50 -2.54 -18.98
C TYR A 45 0.84 -1.55 -18.02
N PHE A 46 1.60 -0.82 -17.20
CA PHE A 46 1.04 0.20 -16.31
C PHE A 46 0.25 1.27 -17.05
N GLN A 47 0.77 1.78 -18.18
CA GLN A 47 0.05 2.76 -18.98
C GLN A 47 -1.26 2.20 -19.56
N SER A 48 -1.34 0.89 -19.84
CA SER A 48 -2.60 0.26 -20.28
C SER A 48 -3.64 0.13 -19.17
N GLN A 49 -3.25 0.33 -17.90
CA GLN A 49 -4.10 0.19 -16.72
C GLN A 49 -4.52 1.53 -16.12
N THR A 50 -4.13 2.67 -16.71
CA THR A 50 -4.49 4.02 -16.25
C THR A 50 -4.48 5.03 -17.40
N ASP A 51 -5.36 6.03 -17.32
CA ASP A 51 -5.41 7.15 -18.27
C ASP A 51 -4.42 8.28 -17.92
N LYS A 52 -3.77 8.21 -16.74
CA LYS A 52 -2.77 9.21 -16.32
C LYS A 52 -1.45 9.06 -17.08
N ASP A 53 -0.75 10.16 -17.32
CA ASP A 53 0.63 10.11 -17.83
C ASP A 53 1.53 9.59 -16.70
N LEU A 54 2.22 8.46 -16.94
CA LEU A 54 3.12 7.86 -15.94
C LEU A 54 4.28 8.79 -15.54
N LYS A 55 4.57 9.85 -16.30
CA LYS A 55 5.55 10.88 -15.92
C LYS A 55 5.13 11.70 -14.70
N GLU A 56 3.84 11.74 -14.38
CA GLU A 56 3.33 12.39 -13.17
C GLU A 56 3.56 11.55 -11.91
N ALA A 57 3.92 10.26 -12.08
CA ALA A 57 4.15 9.38 -10.95
C ALA A 57 5.49 9.68 -10.26
N THR A 58 5.47 9.59 -8.93
CA THR A 58 6.70 9.47 -8.15
C THR A 58 7.27 8.07 -8.36
N ILE A 59 8.45 7.97 -8.98
CA ILE A 59 9.09 6.68 -9.33
C ILE A 59 10.18 6.33 -8.32
N LYS A 60 10.19 5.08 -7.83
CA LYS A 60 11.29 4.52 -7.05
C LYS A 60 11.70 3.13 -7.50
N ILE A 61 12.97 2.82 -7.32
CA ILE A 61 13.52 1.48 -7.50
C ILE A 61 13.51 0.78 -6.15
N ILE A 62 12.98 -0.44 -6.11
CA ILE A 62 12.99 -1.32 -4.93
C ILE A 62 14.18 -2.25 -5.03
N THR A 63 15.04 -2.17 -4.03
CA THR A 63 16.29 -2.95 -3.96
C THR A 63 16.10 -4.27 -3.23
N ALA A 64 17.03 -5.20 -3.43
CA ALA A 64 17.07 -6.43 -2.64
C ALA A 64 17.20 -6.16 -1.13
N SER A 65 17.95 -5.11 -0.74
CA SER A 65 18.09 -4.73 0.66
C SER A 65 16.74 -4.37 1.29
N GLU A 66 15.91 -3.58 0.62
CA GLU A 66 14.58 -3.18 1.11
C GLU A 66 13.62 -4.37 1.22
N VAL A 67 13.66 -5.31 0.27
CA VAL A 67 12.86 -6.54 0.33
C VAL A 67 13.32 -7.44 1.48
N ASN A 68 14.64 -7.58 1.65
CA ASN A 68 15.22 -8.47 2.66
C ASN A 68 15.00 -7.98 4.09
N THR A 69 14.83 -6.66 4.32
CA THR A 69 14.51 -6.09 5.64
C THR A 69 13.31 -6.77 6.29
N VAL A 70 12.32 -7.13 5.48
CA VAL A 70 11.09 -7.78 5.97
C VAL A 70 11.13 -9.28 5.69
N ALA A 71 11.50 -9.67 4.46
CA ALA A 71 11.37 -11.04 4.00
C ALA A 71 12.25 -12.04 4.78
N GLN A 72 13.46 -11.66 5.19
CA GLN A 72 14.36 -12.55 5.91
C GLN A 72 13.76 -12.99 7.26
N SER A 73 13.10 -12.07 7.96
CA SER A 73 12.51 -12.35 9.28
C SER A 73 11.26 -13.24 9.24
N ILE A 74 10.61 -13.34 8.08
CA ILE A 74 9.34 -14.05 7.88
C ILE A 74 9.57 -15.39 7.19
N THR A 75 10.39 -15.37 6.14
CA THR A 75 10.56 -16.52 5.23
C THR A 75 11.90 -17.22 5.43
N GLY A 76 12.87 -16.58 6.10
CA GLY A 76 14.26 -17.03 6.14
C GLY A 76 15.00 -16.86 4.80
N LEU A 77 14.32 -16.38 3.75
CA LEU A 77 14.91 -16.18 2.43
C LEU A 77 15.64 -14.84 2.35
N THR A 78 16.77 -14.86 1.65
CA THR A 78 17.50 -13.66 1.24
C THR A 78 17.49 -13.59 -0.28
N TYR A 79 16.90 -12.54 -0.81
CA TYR A 79 16.83 -12.29 -2.24
C TYR A 79 18.08 -11.56 -2.71
N THR A 80 18.61 -11.98 -3.85
CA THR A 80 19.65 -11.26 -4.59
C THR A 80 19.00 -10.22 -5.51
N PRO A 81 19.74 -9.14 -5.91
CA PRO A 81 19.22 -8.09 -6.78
C PRO A 81 18.51 -8.59 -8.05
N ASP A 82 19.03 -9.65 -8.69
CA ASP A 82 18.46 -10.25 -9.91
C ASP A 82 17.08 -10.90 -9.71
N LYS A 83 16.65 -11.12 -8.45
CA LYS A 83 15.32 -11.67 -8.12
C LYS A 83 14.27 -10.59 -7.84
N ILE A 84 14.66 -9.32 -7.79
CA ILE A 84 13.73 -8.23 -7.51
C ILE A 84 13.14 -7.73 -8.83
N VAL A 85 12.14 -8.47 -9.32
CA VAL A 85 11.50 -8.23 -10.62
C VAL A 85 10.09 -7.63 -10.52
N SER A 86 9.43 -7.78 -9.38
CA SER A 86 8.05 -7.32 -9.20
C SER A 86 7.96 -5.79 -9.18
N CYS A 87 6.87 -5.25 -9.71
CA CYS A 87 6.63 -3.82 -9.84
C CYS A 87 5.20 -3.49 -9.38
N ALA A 88 5.00 -2.29 -8.87
CA ALA A 88 3.67 -1.81 -8.47
C ALA A 88 3.41 -0.38 -8.91
N LEU A 89 2.14 -0.07 -9.16
CA LEU A 89 1.62 1.29 -9.34
C LEU A 89 0.51 1.50 -8.32
N VAL A 90 0.49 2.68 -7.69
CA VAL A 90 -0.53 3.10 -6.73
C VAL A 90 -1.06 4.46 -7.15
N ASP A 91 -2.40 4.58 -7.16
CA ASP A 91 -3.13 5.82 -7.43
C ASP A 91 -4.19 6.05 -6.35
N LEU A 92 -4.03 7.13 -5.58
CA LEU A 92 -4.90 7.53 -4.47
C LEU A 92 -6.06 8.43 -4.91
N SER A 93 -6.18 8.76 -6.20
CA SER A 93 -7.39 9.44 -6.73
C SER A 93 -8.61 8.51 -6.79
N TYR A 94 -8.38 7.20 -6.68
CA TYR A 94 -9.44 6.23 -6.47
C TYR A 94 -9.76 6.11 -4.97
N ASN A 95 -10.96 6.54 -4.57
CA ASN A 95 -11.40 6.58 -3.16
C ASN A 95 -12.64 5.73 -2.86
N GLN A 96 -12.99 4.80 -3.75
CA GLN A 96 -14.13 3.88 -3.59
C GLN A 96 -13.65 2.52 -3.05
N GLY A 97 -12.91 2.55 -1.93
CA GLY A 97 -12.24 1.38 -1.37
C GLY A 97 -10.92 1.05 -2.08
N ILE A 98 -10.43 -0.18 -1.89
CA ILE A 98 -9.23 -0.70 -2.55
C ILE A 98 -9.63 -1.44 -3.83
N ASN A 99 -9.10 -1.01 -4.96
CA ASN A 99 -9.19 -1.74 -6.22
C ASN A 99 -7.81 -2.24 -6.63
N ILE A 100 -7.65 -3.55 -6.86
CA ILE A 100 -6.34 -4.16 -7.15
C ILE A 100 -6.42 -4.96 -8.45
N VAL A 101 -5.57 -4.60 -9.40
CA VAL A 101 -5.32 -5.36 -10.62
C VAL A 101 -4.00 -6.09 -10.48
N VAL A 102 -4.05 -7.41 -10.65
CA VAL A 102 -2.86 -8.26 -10.69
C VAL A 102 -2.73 -8.86 -12.09
N ASP A 103 -1.58 -8.69 -12.71
CA ASP A 103 -1.26 -9.33 -13.98
C ASP A 103 -1.15 -10.85 -13.80
N LYS A 104 -2.25 -11.57 -14.02
CA LYS A 104 -2.34 -13.03 -13.86
C LYS A 104 -1.46 -13.81 -14.85
N SER A 105 -0.94 -13.16 -15.89
CA SER A 105 0.01 -13.80 -16.81
C SER A 105 1.44 -13.84 -16.26
N LYS A 106 1.70 -13.08 -15.19
CA LYS A 106 3.03 -12.90 -14.57
C LYS A 106 3.04 -13.27 -13.09
N ILE A 107 2.01 -12.90 -12.35
CA ILE A 107 1.87 -13.20 -10.92
C ILE A 107 1.06 -14.49 -10.76
N THR A 108 1.68 -15.49 -10.15
CA THR A 108 1.21 -16.88 -10.21
C THR A 108 0.53 -17.37 -8.94
N VAL A 109 0.76 -16.72 -7.79
CA VAL A 109 0.26 -17.17 -6.48
C VAL A 109 -0.60 -16.12 -5.82
N VAL A 110 -0.07 -14.90 -5.63
CA VAL A 110 -0.78 -13.85 -4.87
C VAL A 110 -1.93 -13.26 -5.67
N THR A 111 -3.13 -13.24 -5.09
CA THR A 111 -4.34 -12.67 -5.72
C THR A 111 -4.61 -11.23 -5.30
N PRO A 112 -5.47 -10.50 -6.04
CA PRO A 112 -5.98 -9.20 -5.59
C PRO A 112 -6.53 -9.21 -4.16
N LYS A 113 -7.27 -10.25 -3.77
CA LYS A 113 -7.85 -10.35 -2.42
C LYS A 113 -6.79 -10.50 -1.34
N MET A 114 -5.74 -11.28 -1.59
CA MET A 114 -4.60 -11.43 -0.69
C MET A 114 -3.86 -10.10 -0.47
N TYR A 115 -3.58 -9.35 -1.55
CA TYR A 115 -3.01 -8.00 -1.42
C TYR A 115 -3.94 -7.08 -0.63
N ALA A 116 -5.25 -7.08 -0.92
CA ALA A 116 -6.21 -6.23 -0.22
C ALA A 116 -6.24 -6.55 1.28
N ASN A 117 -6.18 -7.82 1.66
CA ASN A 117 -6.09 -8.24 3.06
C ASN A 117 -4.83 -7.69 3.74
N ALA A 118 -3.67 -7.81 3.10
CA ALA A 118 -2.40 -7.31 3.63
C ALA A 118 -2.39 -5.77 3.75
N LEU A 119 -2.92 -5.05 2.74
CA LEU A 119 -3.03 -3.58 2.77
C LEU A 119 -3.93 -3.10 3.90
N LYS A 120 -5.09 -3.72 4.10
CA LYS A 120 -5.98 -3.41 5.24
C LYS A 120 -5.28 -3.60 6.59
N SER A 121 -4.40 -4.59 6.70
CA SER A 121 -3.59 -4.82 7.90
C SER A 121 -2.63 -3.66 8.22
N THR A 122 -2.24 -2.89 7.20
CA THR A 122 -1.47 -1.63 7.35
C THR A 122 -2.34 -0.37 7.46
N GLY A 123 -3.67 -0.51 7.57
CA GLY A 123 -4.59 0.62 7.67
C GLY A 123 -4.88 1.31 6.34
N ILE A 124 -4.45 0.73 5.23
CA ILE A 124 -4.79 1.19 3.88
C ILE A 124 -6.19 0.66 3.56
N GLU A 125 -7.11 1.57 3.29
CA GLU A 125 -8.51 1.23 2.98
C GLU A 125 -8.96 1.72 1.59
N ASN A 126 -8.13 2.54 0.92
CA ASN A 126 -8.43 3.12 -0.37
C ASN A 126 -7.24 3.08 -1.34
N GLY A 127 -7.54 3.22 -2.62
CA GLY A 127 -6.55 3.37 -3.69
C GLY A 127 -6.71 2.33 -4.79
N TYR A 128 -6.17 2.67 -5.96
CA TYR A 128 -6.04 1.78 -7.10
C TYR A 128 -4.61 1.26 -7.17
N VAL A 129 -4.47 -0.07 -7.22
CA VAL A 129 -3.18 -0.75 -7.20
C VAL A 129 -3.06 -1.63 -8.43
N VAL A 130 -1.93 -1.54 -9.14
CA VAL A 130 -1.60 -2.45 -10.23
C VAL A 130 -0.30 -3.16 -9.91
N VAL A 131 -0.29 -4.49 -10.00
CA VAL A 131 0.90 -5.32 -9.73
C VAL A 131 1.23 -6.17 -10.96
N THR A 132 2.48 -6.14 -11.38
CA THR A 132 3.00 -6.98 -12.48
C THR A 132 4.49 -7.27 -12.33
N SER A 133 5.05 -8.06 -13.24
CA SER A 133 6.47 -8.39 -13.37
C SER A 133 6.81 -8.66 -14.85
N PRO A 134 8.03 -8.39 -15.34
CA PRO A 134 8.39 -8.73 -16.72
C PRO A 134 8.42 -10.25 -16.96
N VAL A 135 8.64 -11.04 -15.92
CA VAL A 135 8.78 -12.50 -15.93
C VAL A 135 7.83 -13.13 -14.90
N PRO A 136 7.56 -14.45 -14.97
CA PRO A 136 6.77 -15.10 -13.94
C PRO A 136 7.36 -14.93 -12.53
N ALA A 137 6.51 -14.56 -11.58
CA ALA A 137 6.82 -14.40 -10.17
C ALA A 137 5.64 -14.87 -9.30
N SER A 138 5.89 -15.19 -8.04
CA SER A 138 4.86 -15.65 -7.10
C SER A 138 4.02 -14.48 -6.57
N GLY A 139 4.64 -13.30 -6.38
CA GLY A 139 3.98 -12.03 -6.05
C GLY A 139 4.24 -11.53 -4.63
N GLU A 140 4.76 -12.35 -3.72
CA GLU A 140 4.94 -11.97 -2.31
C GLU A 140 5.89 -10.77 -2.16
N SER A 141 7.02 -10.77 -2.88
CA SER A 141 7.98 -9.65 -2.86
C SER A 141 7.42 -8.37 -3.48
N ALA A 142 6.34 -8.47 -4.27
CA ALA A 142 5.69 -7.28 -4.84
C ALA A 142 5.01 -6.45 -3.75
N LEU A 143 4.57 -7.06 -2.63
CA LEU A 143 3.93 -6.33 -1.54
C LEU A 143 4.86 -5.23 -0.99
N THR A 144 6.16 -5.49 -0.88
CA THR A 144 7.14 -4.46 -0.48
C THR A 144 7.09 -3.25 -1.42
N GLY A 145 7.01 -3.49 -2.74
CA GLY A 145 6.86 -2.43 -3.73
C GLY A 145 5.51 -1.70 -3.64
N VAL A 146 4.41 -2.43 -3.40
CA VAL A 146 3.08 -1.84 -3.19
C VAL A 146 3.09 -0.92 -1.96
N LEU A 147 3.54 -1.42 -0.80
CA LEU A 147 3.63 -0.65 0.43
C LEU A 147 4.53 0.58 0.24
N LYS A 148 5.65 0.42 -0.46
CA LYS A 148 6.54 1.55 -0.75
C LYS A 148 5.90 2.58 -1.69
N SER A 149 5.09 2.13 -2.64
CA SER A 149 4.33 3.02 -3.53
C SER A 149 3.31 3.84 -2.74
N TYR A 150 2.63 3.24 -1.76
CA TYR A 150 1.78 3.97 -0.82
C TYR A 150 2.57 4.98 0.02
N GLU A 151 3.70 4.59 0.60
CA GLU A 151 4.53 5.52 1.38
C GLU A 151 4.94 6.76 0.58
N MET A 152 5.28 6.57 -0.70
CA MET A 152 5.64 7.68 -1.60
C MET A 152 4.43 8.51 -2.03
N ALA A 153 3.30 7.86 -2.35
CA ALA A 153 2.09 8.56 -2.76
C ALA A 153 1.53 9.43 -1.63
N VAL A 154 1.62 8.93 -0.38
CA VAL A 154 1.18 9.61 0.86
C VAL A 154 2.22 10.62 1.36
N GLY A 155 3.50 10.36 1.13
CA GLY A 155 4.58 11.13 1.75
C GLY A 155 4.83 10.79 3.22
N GLU A 156 4.42 9.59 3.67
CA GLU A 156 4.58 9.10 5.04
C GLU A 156 5.00 7.62 5.05
N THR A 157 5.82 7.23 6.01
CA THR A 157 6.28 5.84 6.18
C THR A 157 5.21 5.03 6.90
N ILE A 158 4.99 3.79 6.44
CA ILE A 158 4.15 2.84 7.16
C ILE A 158 4.99 2.27 8.31
N PRO A 159 4.49 2.24 9.55
CA PRO A 159 5.16 1.60 10.68
C PRO A 159 5.72 0.20 10.34
N GLU A 160 6.96 -0.07 10.75
CA GLU A 160 7.67 -1.31 10.39
C GLU A 160 6.98 -2.57 10.93
N ASP A 161 6.39 -2.50 12.11
CA ASP A 161 5.58 -3.56 12.70
C ASP A 161 4.35 -3.89 11.83
N ALA A 162 3.67 -2.87 11.31
CA ALA A 162 2.54 -3.05 10.40
C ALA A 162 2.97 -3.64 9.06
N LYS A 163 4.09 -3.16 8.48
CA LYS A 163 4.65 -3.75 7.25
C LYS A 163 5.02 -5.22 7.43
N LYS A 164 5.63 -5.56 8.56
CA LYS A 164 5.99 -6.94 8.89
C LYS A 164 4.75 -7.82 9.04
N ALA A 165 3.75 -7.38 9.81
CA ALA A 165 2.52 -8.13 10.01
C ALA A 165 1.77 -8.37 8.68
N ALA A 166 1.66 -7.35 7.83
CA ALA A 166 1.04 -7.48 6.52
C ALA A 166 1.79 -8.46 5.60
N THR A 167 3.13 -8.44 5.63
CA THR A 167 3.95 -9.36 4.83
C THR A 167 3.87 -10.79 5.36
N GLU A 168 3.83 -10.96 6.68
CA GLU A 168 3.67 -12.26 7.34
C GLU A 168 2.29 -12.86 7.02
N GLU A 169 1.23 -12.05 7.07
CA GLU A 169 -0.12 -12.46 6.70
C GLU A 169 -0.20 -12.90 5.23
N LEU A 170 0.40 -12.12 4.32
CA LEU A 170 0.41 -12.46 2.89
C LEU A 170 1.16 -13.77 2.65
N TYR A 171 2.34 -13.91 3.24
CA TYR A 171 3.15 -15.12 3.11
C TYR A 171 2.45 -16.34 3.69
N LEU A 172 1.81 -16.21 4.85
CA LEU A 172 1.05 -17.31 5.45
C LEU A 172 -0.14 -17.71 4.58
N GLN A 173 -0.84 -16.76 3.98
CA GLN A 173 -1.90 -17.05 3.00
C GLN A 173 -1.36 -17.89 1.84
N THR A 174 -0.20 -17.55 1.26
CA THR A 174 0.38 -18.34 0.17
C THR A 174 0.86 -19.71 0.62
N GLN A 175 1.41 -19.84 1.84
CA GLN A 175 1.78 -21.13 2.42
C GLN A 175 0.57 -22.03 2.63
N VAL A 176 -0.51 -21.52 3.22
CA VAL A 176 -1.74 -22.28 3.45
C VAL A 176 -2.34 -22.74 2.12
N VAL A 177 -2.34 -21.90 1.09
CA VAL A 177 -2.73 -22.30 -0.28
C VAL A 177 -1.90 -23.48 -0.77
N ASN A 178 -0.58 -23.37 -0.71
CA ASN A 178 0.32 -24.42 -1.20
C ASN A 178 0.17 -25.74 -0.44
N GLN A 179 -0.08 -25.68 0.87
CA GLN A 179 -0.20 -26.86 1.73
C GLN A 179 -1.58 -27.52 1.66
N THR A 180 -2.65 -26.74 1.48
CA THR A 180 -4.02 -27.26 1.46
C THR A 180 -4.54 -27.55 0.05
N GLY A 181 -3.92 -26.99 -0.99
CA GLY A 181 -4.40 -27.03 -2.37
C GLY A 181 -5.70 -26.24 -2.59
N GLN A 182 -6.13 -25.46 -1.61
CA GLN A 182 -7.34 -24.64 -1.70
C GLN A 182 -7.16 -23.50 -2.70
N ASN A 183 -8.28 -23.02 -3.24
CA ASN A 183 -8.26 -21.83 -4.07
C ASN A 183 -7.68 -20.63 -3.27
N PRO A 184 -6.77 -19.84 -3.86
CA PRO A 184 -6.19 -18.67 -3.19
C PRO A 184 -7.20 -17.68 -2.61
N ASP A 185 -8.29 -17.39 -3.33
CA ASP A 185 -9.32 -16.46 -2.84
C ASP A 185 -10.16 -17.09 -1.72
N THR A 186 -10.30 -18.42 -1.68
CA THR A 186 -10.93 -19.12 -0.54
C THR A 186 -10.11 -18.93 0.74
N ILE A 187 -8.78 -19.05 0.67
CA ILE A 187 -7.90 -18.79 1.82
C ILE A 187 -7.91 -17.30 2.20
N ALA A 188 -7.87 -16.39 1.22
CA ALA A 188 -7.98 -14.96 1.51
C ALA A 188 -9.31 -14.60 2.20
N ASN A 189 -10.42 -15.23 1.79
CA ASN A 189 -11.73 -15.06 2.42
C ASN A 189 -11.77 -15.61 3.86
N LEU A 190 -11.07 -16.72 4.14
CA LEU A 190 -10.92 -17.23 5.50
C LEU A 190 -10.26 -16.17 6.40
N PHE A 191 -9.11 -15.61 5.98
CA PHE A 191 -8.42 -14.57 6.74
C PHE A 191 -9.29 -13.33 6.97
N GLU A 192 -9.99 -12.84 5.93
CA GLU A 192 -10.90 -11.69 6.06
C GLU A 192 -12.03 -11.97 7.06
N LYS A 193 -12.69 -13.14 6.96
CA LYS A 193 -13.79 -13.51 7.85
C LYS A 193 -13.33 -13.66 9.31
N VAL A 194 -12.17 -14.28 9.54
CA VAL A 194 -11.61 -14.38 10.89
C VAL A 194 -11.27 -12.99 11.42
N LYS A 195 -10.57 -12.15 10.66
CA LYS A 195 -10.24 -10.77 11.10
C LYS A 195 -11.49 -9.98 11.48
N ASN A 196 -12.54 -10.04 10.68
CA ASN A 196 -13.81 -9.37 10.98
C ASN A 196 -14.46 -9.90 12.26
N GLU A 197 -14.51 -11.23 12.45
CA GLU A 197 -15.11 -11.82 13.65
C GLU A 197 -14.33 -11.48 14.92
N VAL A 198 -12.99 -11.55 14.86
CA VAL A 198 -12.11 -11.21 15.97
C VAL A 198 -12.24 -9.72 16.33
N GLN A 199 -12.34 -8.83 15.34
CA GLN A 199 -12.59 -7.40 15.58
C GLN A 199 -13.97 -7.16 16.20
N ASN A 200 -15.02 -7.80 15.70
CA ASN A 200 -16.38 -7.69 16.24
C ASN A 200 -16.46 -8.14 17.71
N GLN A 201 -15.70 -9.17 18.07
CA GLN A 201 -15.64 -9.69 19.43
C GLN A 201 -14.55 -9.02 20.30
N ASN A 202 -13.77 -8.10 19.74
CA ASN A 202 -12.65 -7.41 20.39
C ASN A 202 -11.67 -8.37 21.09
N LEU A 203 -11.31 -9.47 20.42
CA LEU A 203 -10.41 -10.49 20.97
C LEU A 203 -8.96 -10.21 20.61
N GLN A 204 -8.05 -10.42 21.56
CA GLN A 204 -6.59 -10.31 21.35
C GLN A 204 -5.82 -11.59 21.69
N ASP A 205 -6.47 -12.55 22.36
CA ASP A 205 -5.85 -13.81 22.77
C ASP A 205 -5.79 -14.80 21.60
N PRO A 206 -4.59 -15.22 21.15
CA PRO A 206 -4.46 -16.19 20.06
C PRO A 206 -5.19 -17.51 20.31
N ALA A 207 -5.35 -17.96 21.55
CA ALA A 207 -6.08 -19.19 21.85
C ALA A 207 -7.58 -19.07 21.51
N GLN A 208 -8.18 -17.93 21.83
CA GLN A 208 -9.58 -17.62 21.49
C GLN A 208 -9.74 -17.40 19.98
N ILE A 209 -8.77 -16.73 19.34
CA ILE A 209 -8.75 -16.52 17.89
C ILE A 209 -8.67 -17.86 17.14
N LYS A 210 -7.86 -18.81 17.61
CA LYS A 210 -7.75 -20.14 17.00
C LYS A 210 -9.09 -20.87 16.95
N ILE A 211 -9.91 -20.74 17.98
CA ILE A 211 -11.27 -21.33 17.99
C ILE A 211 -12.10 -20.73 16.84
N ILE A 212 -12.02 -19.42 16.61
CA ILE A 212 -12.69 -18.75 15.49
C ILE A 212 -12.14 -19.25 14.14
N VAL A 213 -10.82 -19.37 14.00
CA VAL A 213 -10.17 -19.90 12.79
C VAL A 213 -10.70 -21.28 12.44
N VAL A 214 -10.70 -22.21 13.41
CA VAL A 214 -11.19 -23.59 13.21
C VAL A 214 -12.66 -23.60 12.80
N ASN A 215 -13.51 -22.83 13.49
CA ASN A 215 -14.94 -22.78 13.20
C ASN A 215 -15.24 -22.22 11.80
N ILE A 216 -14.59 -21.12 11.42
CA ILE A 216 -14.79 -20.51 10.10
C ILE A 216 -14.22 -21.42 9.00
N ALA A 217 -13.03 -22.01 9.21
CA ALA A 217 -12.44 -22.95 8.26
C ALA A 217 -13.35 -24.16 8.03
N ALA A 218 -13.90 -24.76 9.09
CA ALA A 218 -14.85 -25.86 8.99
C ALA A 218 -16.11 -25.47 8.20
N ASN A 219 -16.70 -24.31 8.48
CA ASN A 219 -17.85 -23.78 7.74
C ASN A 219 -17.55 -23.52 6.25
N MET A 220 -16.29 -23.24 5.91
CA MET A 220 -15.81 -23.05 4.54
C MET A 220 -15.33 -24.34 3.88
N ASN A 221 -15.44 -25.50 4.56
CA ASN A 221 -14.91 -26.79 4.12
C ASN A 221 -13.39 -26.77 3.87
N ILE A 222 -12.65 -26.00 4.66
CA ILE A 222 -11.19 -25.92 4.64
C ILE A 222 -10.68 -26.80 5.78
N ASN A 223 -9.92 -27.83 5.43
CA ASN A 223 -9.26 -28.67 6.42
C ASN A 223 -7.89 -28.08 6.79
N LEU A 224 -7.79 -27.53 8.00
CA LEU A 224 -6.54 -27.01 8.55
C LEU A 224 -5.94 -27.99 9.56
N THR A 225 -4.62 -28.10 9.59
CA THR A 225 -3.94 -28.70 10.72
C THR A 225 -4.03 -27.79 11.94
N ASP A 226 -3.81 -28.36 13.13
CA ASP A 226 -3.78 -27.58 14.37
C ASP A 226 -2.71 -26.46 14.33
N ASP A 227 -1.55 -26.77 13.76
CA ASP A 227 -0.45 -25.83 13.55
C ASP A 227 -0.83 -24.70 12.60
N GLN A 228 -1.50 -25.00 11.47
CA GLN A 228 -1.97 -23.98 10.53
C GLN A 228 -2.99 -23.05 11.18
N ALA A 229 -3.95 -23.61 11.95
CA ALA A 229 -4.94 -22.81 12.65
C ALA A 229 -4.29 -21.90 13.70
N GLN A 230 -3.26 -22.39 14.41
CA GLN A 230 -2.48 -21.59 15.36
C GLN A 230 -1.71 -20.47 14.66
N GLN A 231 -1.01 -20.76 13.55
CA GLN A 231 -0.28 -19.75 12.79
C GLN A 231 -1.18 -18.62 12.28
N ILE A 232 -2.38 -18.96 11.78
CA ILE A 232 -3.35 -17.96 11.34
C ILE A 232 -3.80 -17.10 12.53
N ALA A 233 -4.06 -17.72 13.68
CA ALA A 233 -4.47 -17.01 14.88
C ALA A 233 -3.39 -16.04 15.38
N ASP A 234 -2.14 -16.48 15.42
CA ASP A 234 -0.99 -15.66 15.81
C ASP A 234 -0.79 -14.49 14.84
N SER A 235 -0.87 -14.74 13.53
CA SER A 235 -0.75 -13.70 12.50
C SER A 235 -1.81 -12.61 12.63
N ILE A 236 -3.06 -12.99 12.94
CA ILE A 236 -4.18 -12.05 13.14
C ILE A 236 -3.99 -11.26 14.43
N ALA A 237 -3.57 -11.91 15.53
CA ALA A 237 -3.27 -11.22 16.78
C ALA A 237 -2.11 -10.22 16.62
N ASN A 238 -1.06 -10.60 15.89
CA ASN A 238 0.08 -9.73 15.59
C ASN A 238 -0.34 -8.52 14.74
N THR A 239 -1.19 -8.74 13.74
CA THR A 239 -1.77 -7.67 12.91
C THR A 239 -2.50 -6.64 13.76
N GLN A 240 -3.37 -7.07 14.69
CA GLN A 240 -4.10 -6.13 15.55
C GLN A 240 -3.18 -5.30 16.44
N LYS A 241 -2.13 -5.92 17.00
CA LYS A 241 -1.13 -5.20 17.80
C LYS A 241 -0.40 -4.14 16.98
N ALA A 242 0.00 -4.50 15.76
CA ALA A 242 0.72 -3.60 14.86
C ALA A 242 -0.16 -2.42 14.37
N GLN A 243 -1.49 -2.58 14.33
CA GLN A 243 -2.39 -1.51 13.92
C GLN A 243 -2.46 -0.33 14.90
N GLY A 244 -1.99 -0.50 16.15
CA GLY A 244 -1.99 0.56 17.17
C GLY A 244 -1.14 1.79 16.82
N ASN A 245 -0.14 1.63 15.95
CA ASN A 245 0.82 2.69 15.59
C ASN A 245 0.50 3.40 14.27
N LEU A 246 -0.64 3.09 13.63
CA LEU A 246 -0.97 3.54 12.28
C LEU A 246 -1.58 4.95 12.19
N THR A 247 -1.82 5.63 13.31
CA THR A 247 -2.62 6.87 13.35
C THR A 247 -2.10 7.95 12.42
N GLU A 248 -0.80 8.24 12.43
CA GLU A 248 -0.20 9.28 11.58
C GLU A 248 -0.30 8.93 10.09
N PHE A 249 0.06 7.70 9.73
CA PHE A 249 -0.03 7.24 8.35
C PHE A 249 -1.47 7.26 7.83
N LYS A 250 -2.44 6.81 8.63
CA LYS A 250 -3.87 6.84 8.28
C LYS A 250 -4.37 8.26 8.04
N GLN A 251 -4.00 9.20 8.90
CA GLN A 251 -4.38 10.61 8.75
C GLN A 251 -3.84 11.18 7.43
N LYS A 252 -2.53 11.01 7.16
CA LYS A 252 -1.92 11.50 5.92
C LYS A 252 -2.49 10.81 4.69
N LEU A 253 -2.75 9.51 4.75
CA LEU A 253 -3.41 8.78 3.67
C LEU A 253 -4.80 9.37 3.37
N GLN A 254 -5.58 9.67 4.41
CA GLN A 254 -6.90 10.30 4.26
C GLN A 254 -6.78 11.70 3.65
N ASP A 255 -5.88 12.54 4.16
CA ASP A 255 -5.67 13.90 3.68
C ASP A 255 -5.28 13.93 2.20
N VAL A 256 -4.31 13.08 1.81
CA VAL A 256 -3.86 12.97 0.42
C VAL A 256 -4.97 12.42 -0.46
N THR A 257 -5.65 11.34 -0.04
CA THR A 257 -6.78 10.77 -0.80
C THR A 257 -7.86 11.81 -1.05
N GLN A 258 -8.23 12.61 -0.04
CA GLN A 258 -9.20 13.70 -0.18
C GLN A 258 -8.70 14.80 -1.12
N GLN A 259 -7.43 15.17 -1.01
CA GLN A 259 -6.82 16.19 -1.87
C GLN A 259 -6.82 15.76 -3.35
N VAL A 260 -6.39 14.53 -3.64
CA VAL A 260 -6.20 14.08 -5.03
C VAL A 260 -7.47 13.54 -5.67
N SER A 261 -8.40 12.98 -4.89
CA SER A 261 -9.74 12.60 -5.37
C SER A 261 -10.65 13.83 -5.51
N GLY A 262 -10.40 14.87 -4.71
CA GLY A 262 -11.14 16.12 -4.67
C GLY A 262 -10.70 17.16 -5.71
N SER A 263 -9.79 16.84 -6.64
CA SER A 263 -9.27 17.78 -7.66
C SER A 263 -10.33 18.31 -8.65
N GLN A 264 -11.60 17.93 -8.57
CA GLN A 264 -12.69 18.75 -9.10
C GLN A 264 -13.15 19.83 -8.09
N GLY A 265 -13.49 19.44 -6.86
CA GLY A 265 -14.00 20.37 -5.84
C GLY A 265 -12.99 21.34 -5.21
N ILE A 266 -11.72 20.96 -5.07
CA ILE A 266 -10.67 21.81 -4.48
C ILE A 266 -10.15 22.82 -5.51
N LEU A 267 -10.07 22.45 -6.79
CA LEU A 267 -9.81 23.43 -7.85
C LEU A 267 -10.96 24.41 -7.99
N ASP A 268 -12.22 23.98 -7.85
CA ASP A 268 -13.37 24.89 -7.82
C ASP A 268 -13.37 25.81 -6.61
N GLN A 269 -12.97 25.32 -5.43
CA GLN A 269 -12.81 26.15 -4.24
C GLN A 269 -11.65 27.13 -4.40
N ILE A 270 -10.47 26.69 -4.84
CA ILE A 270 -9.30 27.56 -5.07
C ILE A 270 -9.58 28.57 -6.19
N MET A 271 -10.22 28.16 -7.29
CA MET A 271 -10.66 29.07 -8.35
C MET A 271 -11.72 30.03 -7.85
N GLY A 272 -12.68 29.58 -7.03
CA GLY A 272 -13.60 30.45 -6.32
C GLY A 272 -12.88 31.45 -5.42
N TYR A 273 -11.83 31.00 -4.71
CA TYR A 273 -11.00 31.84 -3.85
C TYR A 273 -10.17 32.87 -4.65
N LEU A 274 -9.65 32.49 -5.81
CA LEU A 274 -8.88 33.39 -6.66
C LEU A 274 -9.80 34.34 -7.44
N GLN A 275 -11.01 33.90 -7.81
CA GLN A 275 -12.01 34.70 -8.50
C GLN A 275 -12.55 35.81 -7.61
N TRP A 276 -12.93 35.55 -6.34
CA TRP A 276 -13.35 36.64 -5.45
C TRP A 276 -12.21 37.62 -5.16
N ALA A 277 -10.97 37.13 -5.03
CA ALA A 277 -9.82 38.00 -4.78
C ALA A 277 -9.56 38.90 -5.99
N PHE A 278 -9.67 38.35 -7.20
CA PHE A 278 -9.55 39.10 -8.45
C PHE A 278 -10.70 40.09 -8.63
N ASP A 279 -11.95 39.70 -8.39
CA ASP A 279 -13.13 40.56 -8.50
C ASP A 279 -13.11 41.70 -7.46
N TYR A 280 -12.64 41.42 -6.24
CA TYR A 280 -12.45 42.43 -5.20
C TYR A 280 -11.39 43.47 -5.61
N ILE A 281 -10.25 43.02 -6.14
CA ILE A 281 -9.17 43.91 -6.62
C ILE A 281 -9.61 44.67 -7.88
N SER A 282 -10.33 44.02 -8.79
CA SER A 282 -10.84 44.62 -10.02
C SER A 282 -11.87 45.71 -9.74
N ASN A 283 -12.79 45.48 -8.80
CA ASN A 283 -13.75 46.51 -8.36
C ASN A 283 -13.09 47.68 -7.63
N LEU A 284 -11.98 47.45 -6.91
CA LEU A 284 -11.20 48.50 -6.24
C LEU A 284 -10.36 49.35 -7.21
N ILE A 285 -9.91 48.77 -8.32
CA ILE A 285 -9.03 49.42 -9.30
C ILE A 285 -9.83 50.02 -10.48
N PHE A 286 -10.91 49.36 -10.90
CA PHE A 286 -11.66 49.69 -12.12
C PHE A 286 -13.15 50.01 -11.88
N GLY A 287 -13.67 49.78 -10.67
CA GLY A 287 -15.08 50.02 -10.33
C GLY A 287 -15.40 51.43 -9.81
N GLY A 288 -14.43 52.35 -9.82
CA GLY A 288 -14.63 53.73 -9.42
C GLY A 288 -15.19 54.60 -10.55
N ASN A 289 -16.52 54.72 -10.60
CA ASN A 289 -17.24 55.94 -10.99
C ASN A 289 -18.31 56.22 -9.94
#